data_AF-A0A7V9RL38-F1
#
_entry.id   AF-A0A7V9RL38-F1
#
_cell.length_a   1.000
_cell.length_b   1.000
_cell.length_c   1.000
_cell.angle_alpha   90.00
_cell.angle_beta   90.00
_cell.angle_gamma   90.00
#
_symmetry.space_group_name_H-M   'P 1'
#
loop_
_entity.id
_entity.type
_entity.pdbx_description
1 polymer ?
#
loop_
_entity_poly.entity_id
_entity_poly.type
_entity_poly.pdbx_seq_one_letter_code
_entity_poly.pdbx_strand_id
1 'polypeptide(L)'
;MRTLAALIVVSFALAAAALSGCASSNRLSDGSMIGVMTTQQLPLVTIDNKAYRLAPGARIVGATNSSVTPNQVPANSKVRYRVDAAGLVTHVWLLPADR
;
A
#
# COMPACT_ATOMS: atom_id res chain seq x y z
N MET A 1 37.91 30.48 16.95
CA MET A 1 36.72 29.80 17.51
C MET A 1 35.50 29.73 16.57
N ARG A 2 35.54 30.31 15.35
CA ARG A 2 34.38 30.33 14.41
C ARG A 2 34.33 29.13 13.44
N THR A 3 35.43 28.40 13.30
CA THR A 3 35.58 27.26 12.36
C THR A 3 35.21 25.90 12.97
N LEU A 4 35.20 25.78 14.30
CA LEU A 4 34.83 24.55 15.02
C LEU A 4 33.30 24.32 15.04
N ALA A 5 32.50 25.39 15.08
CA ALA A 5 31.04 25.28 15.10
C ALA A 5 30.46 24.83 13.74
N ALA A 6 31.13 25.15 12.63
CA ALA A 6 30.68 24.77 11.29
C ALA A 6 30.83 23.25 11.03
N LEU A 7 31.82 22.60 11.64
CA LEU A 7 32.09 21.16 11.43
C LEU A 7 31.06 20.26 12.14
N ILE A 8 30.54 20.71 13.29
CA ILE A 8 29.58 19.94 14.11
C ILE A 8 28.18 19.97 13.49
N VAL A 9 27.76 21.09 12.90
CA VAL A 9 26.41 21.22 12.30
C VAL A 9 26.27 20.38 11.03
N VAL A 10 27.33 20.27 10.22
CA VAL A 10 27.33 19.45 9.00
C VAL A 10 27.23 17.95 9.34
N SER A 11 27.77 17.54 10.48
CA SER A 11 27.79 16.13 10.90
C SER A 11 26.41 15.63 11.37
N PHE A 12 25.58 16.51 11.93
CA PHE A 12 24.25 16.14 12.41
C PHE A 12 23.20 16.04 11.29
N ALA A 13 23.38 16.78 10.20
CA ALA A 13 22.47 16.74 9.06
C ALA A 13 22.53 15.43 8.25
N LEU A 14 23.63 14.68 8.34
CA LEU A 14 23.84 13.46 7.55
C LEU A 14 23.21 12.19 8.18
N ALA A 15 22.88 12.22 9.47
CA ALA A 15 22.33 11.05 10.17
C ALA A 15 20.82 10.84 9.93
N ALA A 16 20.08 11.87 9.50
CA ALA A 16 18.63 11.82 9.36
C ALA A 16 18.12 11.19 8.04
N ALA A 17 19.00 10.95 7.06
CA ALA A 17 18.59 10.45 5.74
C ALA A 17 18.47 8.91 5.65
N ALA A 18 18.93 8.16 6.67
CA ALA A 18 19.08 6.70 6.57
C ALA A 18 17.84 5.86 6.98
N LEU A 19 16.74 6.48 7.42
CA LEU A 19 15.56 5.73 7.91
C LEU A 19 14.43 5.58 6.86
N SER A 20 14.60 6.12 5.65
CA SER A 20 13.58 6.00 4.59
C SER A 20 13.76 4.70 3.81
N GLY A 21 13.35 3.56 4.37
CA GLY A 21 13.39 2.33 3.59
C GLY A 21 13.15 0.99 4.29
N CYS A 22 12.38 0.93 5.39
CA CYS A 22 11.76 -0.34 5.75
C CYS A 22 10.61 -0.60 4.77
N ALA A 23 10.95 -1.01 3.54
CA ALA A 23 9.97 -1.48 2.57
C ALA A 23 9.25 -2.67 3.19
N SER A 24 8.02 -2.44 3.65
CA SER A 24 7.19 -3.42 4.31
C SER A 24 7.16 -4.71 3.49
N SER A 25 7.40 -5.83 4.17
CA SER A 25 7.43 -7.22 3.69
C SER A 25 6.08 -7.73 3.15
N ASN A 26 5.17 -6.82 2.80
CA ASN A 26 3.84 -7.14 2.32
C ASN A 26 3.82 -7.72 0.90
N ARG A 27 4.95 -7.75 0.17
CA ARG A 27 5.05 -8.36 -1.15
C ARG A 27 5.28 -9.88 -1.04
N LEU A 28 4.42 -10.65 -1.70
CA LEU A 28 4.51 -12.11 -1.80
C LEU A 28 5.37 -12.53 -3.01
N SER A 29 5.74 -13.81 -3.04
CA SER A 29 6.56 -14.42 -4.11
C SER A 29 5.91 -14.36 -5.50
N ASP A 30 4.58 -14.27 -5.58
CA ASP A 30 3.84 -14.09 -6.83
C ASP A 30 3.74 -12.62 -7.28
N GLY A 31 4.39 -11.70 -6.56
CA GLY A 31 4.39 -10.27 -6.83
C GLY A 31 3.13 -9.54 -6.37
N SER A 32 2.17 -10.22 -5.74
CA SER A 32 1.04 -9.57 -5.07
C SER A 32 1.48 -8.93 -3.75
N MET A 33 0.65 -8.04 -3.22
CA MET A 33 0.90 -7.35 -1.96
C MET A 33 -0.27 -7.55 -0.99
N ILE A 34 -0.03 -7.52 0.32
CA ILE A 34 -1.06 -7.49 1.35
C ILE A 34 -1.19 -6.06 1.90
N GLY A 35 -2.40 -5.65 2.26
CA GLY A 35 -2.66 -4.37 2.91
C GLY A 35 -4.08 -4.26 3.44
N VAL A 36 -4.40 -3.12 4.02
CA VAL A 36 -5.75 -2.77 4.48
C VAL A 36 -6.35 -1.78 3.50
N MET A 37 -7.46 -2.17 2.86
CA MET A 37 -8.14 -1.39 1.84
C MET A 37 -9.41 -0.74 2.37
N THR A 38 -9.61 0.52 1.99
CA THR A 38 -10.87 1.24 2.11
C THR A 38 -11.26 1.84 0.77
N THR A 39 -12.49 1.60 0.35
CA THR A 39 -13.05 2.17 -0.88
C THR A 39 -13.40 3.65 -0.68
N GLN A 40 -12.97 4.48 -1.61
CA GLN A 40 -13.29 5.91 -1.64
C GLN A 40 -14.31 6.15 -2.77
N GLN A 41 -14.16 7.25 -3.53
CA GLN A 41 -14.90 7.45 -4.77
C GLN A 41 -14.29 6.62 -5.89
N LEU A 42 -15.04 5.66 -6.44
CA LEU A 42 -14.59 4.86 -7.57
C LEU A 42 -14.11 5.73 -8.75
N PRO A 43 -12.99 5.34 -9.42
CA PRO A 43 -12.22 4.11 -9.27
C PRO A 43 -11.08 4.19 -8.23
N LEU A 44 -11.09 5.16 -7.32
CA LEU A 44 -10.03 5.34 -6.32
C LEU A 44 -10.27 4.48 -5.07
N VAL A 45 -9.20 3.89 -4.57
CA VAL A 45 -9.17 3.11 -3.33
C VAL A 45 -7.94 3.51 -2.51
N THR A 46 -8.03 3.42 -1.20
CA THR A 46 -6.88 3.65 -0.31
C THR A 46 -6.44 2.30 0.24
N ILE A 47 -5.16 1.96 0.09
CA ILE A 47 -4.55 0.76 0.67
C ILE A 47 -3.34 1.19 1.50
N ASP A 48 -3.33 0.86 2.79
CA ASP A 48 -2.27 1.25 3.74
C ASP A 48 -1.97 2.76 3.69
N ASN A 49 -3.01 3.60 3.70
CA ASN A 49 -2.95 5.07 3.56
C ASN A 49 -2.41 5.59 2.22
N LYS A 50 -2.16 4.72 1.23
CA LYS A 50 -1.76 5.11 -0.11
C LYS A 50 -2.93 5.03 -1.08
N ALA A 51 -3.15 6.10 -1.83
CA ALA A 51 -4.16 6.14 -2.87
C ALA A 51 -3.71 5.28 -4.08
N TYR A 52 -4.62 4.45 -4.54
CA TYR A 52 -4.49 3.62 -5.74
C TYR A 52 -5.72 3.80 -6.63
N ARG A 53 -5.57 3.47 -7.91
CA ARG A 53 -6.67 3.45 -8.87
C ARG A 53 -6.92 2.01 -9.31
N LEU A 54 -8.18 1.59 -9.31
CA LEU A 54 -8.59 0.32 -9.90
C LEU A 54 -8.47 0.40 -11.42
N ALA A 55 -7.90 -0.65 -12.03
CA ALA A 55 -7.85 -0.81 -13.47
C ALA A 55 -9.25 -0.97 -14.07
N PRO A 56 -9.46 -0.60 -15.34
CA PRO A 56 -10.65 -1.02 -16.08
C PRO A 56 -10.74 -2.56 -16.08
N GLY A 57 -11.84 -3.10 -15.56
CA GLY A 57 -12.00 -4.56 -15.42
C GLY A 57 -11.29 -5.18 -14.21
N ALA A 58 -10.87 -4.38 -13.22
CA ALA A 58 -10.30 -4.89 -11.99
C ALA A 58 -11.27 -5.88 -11.31
N ARG A 59 -10.74 -7.04 -10.89
CA ARG A 59 -11.54 -8.10 -10.26
C ARG A 59 -11.38 -8.02 -8.75
N ILE A 60 -12.52 -7.96 -8.04
CA ILE A 60 -12.55 -8.04 -6.59
C ILE A 60 -13.23 -9.35 -6.21
N VAL A 61 -12.51 -10.18 -5.46
CA VAL A 61 -12.91 -11.54 -5.09
C VAL A 61 -13.04 -11.64 -3.58
N GLY A 62 -14.18 -12.12 -3.09
CA GLY A 62 -14.44 -12.36 -1.68
C GLY A 62 -13.64 -13.54 -1.12
N ALA A 63 -13.64 -13.68 0.21
CA ALA A 63 -12.98 -14.80 0.90
C ALA A 63 -13.51 -16.19 0.46
N THR A 64 -14.74 -16.26 -0.07
CA THR A 64 -15.38 -17.47 -0.60
C THR A 64 -15.29 -17.60 -2.12
N ASN A 65 -14.35 -16.89 -2.77
CA ASN A 65 -14.21 -16.82 -4.24
C ASN A 65 -15.42 -16.24 -5.00
N SER A 66 -16.32 -15.52 -4.30
CA SER A 66 -17.41 -14.79 -4.93
C SER A 66 -16.92 -13.49 -5.58
N SER A 67 -17.55 -13.06 -6.67
CA SER A 67 -17.31 -11.73 -7.23
C SER A 67 -17.96 -10.68 -6.33
N VAL A 68 -17.22 -9.66 -5.94
CA VAL A 68 -17.69 -8.59 -5.04
C VAL A 68 -17.62 -7.25 -5.80
N THR A 69 -18.67 -6.44 -5.71
CA THR A 69 -18.66 -5.10 -6.28
C THR A 69 -17.84 -4.18 -5.37
N PRO A 70 -17.07 -3.20 -5.87
CA PRO A 70 -16.27 -2.35 -5.01
C PRO A 70 -17.08 -1.68 -3.88
N ASN A 71 -18.30 -1.20 -4.15
CA ASN A 71 -19.16 -0.57 -3.14
C ASN A 71 -19.62 -1.53 -2.02
N GLN A 72 -19.42 -2.84 -2.17
CA GLN A 72 -19.77 -3.87 -1.18
C GLN A 72 -18.57 -4.27 -0.32
N VAL A 73 -17.37 -3.76 -0.60
CA VAL A 73 -16.17 -4.04 0.20
C VAL A 73 -16.28 -3.26 1.51
N PRO A 74 -16.27 -3.95 2.68
CA PRO A 74 -16.27 -3.25 3.96
C PRO A 74 -15.05 -2.32 4.10
N ALA A 75 -15.22 -1.20 4.79
CA ALA A 75 -14.10 -0.32 5.11
C ALA A 75 -13.05 -1.05 5.97
N ASN A 76 -11.78 -0.69 5.78
CA ASN A 76 -10.65 -1.31 6.47
C ASN A 76 -10.57 -2.85 6.29
N SER A 77 -10.95 -3.34 5.12
CA SER A 77 -10.84 -4.77 4.81
C SER A 77 -9.40 -5.16 4.58
N LYS A 78 -8.94 -6.25 5.20
CA LYS A 78 -7.66 -6.87 4.87
C LYS A 78 -7.74 -7.49 3.48
N VAL A 79 -6.84 -7.10 2.58
CA VAL A 79 -6.83 -7.56 1.20
C VAL A 79 -5.45 -8.00 0.76
N ARG A 80 -5.42 -8.93 -0.17
CA ARG A 80 -4.30 -9.14 -1.08
C ARG A 80 -4.62 -8.43 -2.39
N TYR A 81 -3.66 -7.78 -3.01
CA TYR A 81 -3.87 -7.02 -4.23
C TYR A 81 -2.70 -7.14 -5.19
N ARG A 82 -2.95 -6.96 -6.48
CA ARG A 82 -1.92 -6.89 -7.52
C ARG A 82 -1.99 -5.55 -8.23
N VAL A 83 -0.81 -4.99 -8.47
CA VAL A 83 -0.63 -3.75 -9.22
C VAL A 83 0.09 -4.08 -10.53
N ASP A 84 -0.37 -3.52 -11.64
CA ASP A 84 0.27 -3.68 -12.95
C ASP A 84 1.45 -2.71 -13.15
N ALA A 85 2.08 -2.77 -14.32
CA ALA A 85 3.20 -1.90 -14.67
C ALA A 85 2.82 -0.41 -14.76
N ALA A 86 1.52 -0.09 -14.96
CA ALA A 86 1.01 1.28 -14.99
C ALA A 86 0.64 1.80 -13.59
N GLY A 87 0.80 0.99 -12.53
CA GLY A 87 0.44 1.37 -11.17
C GLY A 87 -1.04 1.19 -10.84
N LEU A 88 -1.81 0.51 -11.69
CA LEU A 88 -3.23 0.26 -11.49
C LEU A 88 -3.46 -1.06 -10.76
N VAL A 89 -4.43 -1.08 -9.86
CA VAL A 89 -4.83 -2.30 -9.13
C VAL A 89 -5.71 -3.15 -10.05
N THR A 90 -5.23 -4.34 -10.41
CA THR A 90 -5.92 -5.25 -11.34
C THR A 90 -6.72 -6.34 -10.65
N HIS A 91 -6.26 -6.79 -9.49
CA HIS A 91 -6.91 -7.85 -8.72
C HIS A 91 -6.88 -7.50 -7.23
N VAL A 92 -7.99 -7.80 -6.54
CA VAL A 92 -8.15 -7.68 -5.10
C VAL A 92 -8.80 -8.95 -4.58
N TRP A 93 -8.21 -9.58 -3.59
CA TRP A 93 -8.77 -10.71 -2.84
C TRP A 93 -9.01 -10.26 -1.41
N LEU A 94 -10.26 -10.31 -0.96
CA LEU A 94 -10.59 -10.07 0.44
C LEU A 94 -10.09 -11.25 1.25
N LEU A 95 -9.27 -10.97 2.25
CA LEU A 95 -8.81 -11.97 3.19
C LEU A 95 -9.87 -12.13 4.29
N PRO A 96 -10.03 -13.33 4.87
CA PRO A 96 -10.82 -13.52 6.07
C PRO A 96 -10.35 -12.56 7.16
N ALA A 97 -11.26 -12.06 7.99
CA ALA A 97 -10.87 -11.35 9.19
C ALA A 97 -9.99 -12.26 10.07
N ASP A 98 -8.87 -11.74 10.54
CA ASP A 98 -8.06 -12.42 11.55
C ASP A 98 -8.94 -12.52 12.81
N ARG A 99 -9.37 -13.75 13.15
CA ARG A 99 -10.17 -14.01 14.36
C ARG A 99 -9.33 -13.96 15.62
#